data_AF-L2GIZ4-F1
#
_entry.id   AF-L2GIZ4-F1
#
_cell.length_a   1.000
_cell.length_b   1.000
_cell.length_c   1.000
_cell.angle_alpha   90.00
_cell.angle_beta   90.00
_cell.angle_gamma   90.00
#
_symmetry.space_group_name_H-M   'P 1'
#
loop_
_entity.id
_entity.type
_entity.pdbx_description
1 polymer ?
#
loop_
_entity_poly.entity_id
_entity_poly.type
_entity_poly.pdbx_seq_one_letter_code
_entity_poly.pdbx_strand_id
1 'polypeptide(L)'
;MISKSIRKYLGLLMLILSVSCVYLFVQHQQTLTSQQKTLSFIENIHSIPIFSGDEPSMHYAGPDAEPQPILQSSRPSKYYETSKDTVETLHSVSDRNKDVLQQITFILDVLNIGSNDLAGLILDSVNRNAGCRFHIENLKGFFVFKIKIDTKFYILKQLAGSRDYNINDLLITNFDSPYIANIISAFRRDSYSGESVGNTWYVSEYLDVPIFGDCVMNGGIAVLRTIAHDLLEALECVHSKRYVHQDLFARNVAGKTEPNNEVVFKLFDFGVAERIEDEKGFVS
;
A
#
# COMPACT_ATOMS: atom_id res chain seq x y z
N MET A 1 19.62 18.22 -59.75
CA MET A 1 19.38 16.76 -59.63
C MET A 1 19.68 16.34 -58.19
N ILE A 2 18.65 15.99 -57.41
CA ILE A 2 18.86 15.39 -56.07
C ILE A 2 19.41 13.97 -56.29
N SER A 3 20.56 13.65 -55.70
CA SER A 3 21.24 12.36 -55.91
C SER A 3 20.33 11.19 -55.50
N LYS A 4 20.43 10.06 -56.21
CA LYS A 4 19.66 8.84 -55.89
C LYS A 4 19.84 8.39 -54.43
N SER A 5 20.98 8.70 -53.81
CA SER A 5 21.22 8.43 -52.39
C SER A 5 20.35 9.30 -51.48
N ILE A 6 20.23 10.60 -51.76
CA ILE A 6 19.41 11.52 -50.94
C ILE A 6 17.93 11.10 -50.95
N ARG A 7 17.40 10.63 -52.09
CA ARG A 7 16.01 10.09 -52.15
C ARG A 7 15.79 8.85 -51.29
N LYS A 8 16.78 7.97 -51.16
CA LYS A 8 16.70 6.79 -50.29
C LYS A 8 16.67 7.18 -48.81
N TYR A 9 17.49 8.14 -48.40
CA TYR A 9 17.50 8.63 -47.01
C TYR A 9 16.23 9.40 -46.65
N LEU A 10 15.67 10.19 -47.58
CA LEU A 10 14.37 10.83 -47.40
C LEU A 10 13.23 9.82 -47.24
N GLY A 11 13.24 8.74 -48.03
CA GLY A 11 12.25 7.66 -47.89
C GLY A 11 12.34 6.96 -46.53
N LEU A 12 13.55 6.67 -46.06
CA LEU A 12 13.77 6.06 -44.74
C LEU A 12 13.37 7.00 -43.59
N LEU A 13 13.68 8.30 -43.70
CA LEU A 13 13.29 9.30 -42.70
C LEU A 13 11.77 9.42 -42.60
N MET A 14 11.06 9.47 -43.73
CA MET A 14 9.60 9.52 -43.77
C MET A 14 8.97 8.26 -43.18
N LEU A 15 9.58 7.08 -43.40
CA LEU A 15 9.14 5.84 -42.79
C LEU A 15 9.29 5.87 -41.25
N ILE A 16 10.45 6.30 -40.75
CA ILE A 16 10.70 6.43 -39.30
C ILE A 16 9.72 7.41 -38.65
N LEU A 17 9.50 8.57 -39.27
CA LEU A 17 8.53 9.55 -38.75
C LEU A 17 7.10 8.98 -38.75
N SER A 18 6.71 8.22 -39.77
CA SER A 18 5.38 7.61 -39.84
C SER A 18 5.16 6.54 -38.75
N VAL A 19 6.16 5.72 -38.46
CA VAL A 19 6.11 4.70 -37.41
C VAL A 19 6.05 5.36 -36.03
N SER A 20 6.85 6.41 -35.80
CA SER A 20 6.83 7.17 -34.55
C SER A 20 5.48 7.87 -34.32
N CYS A 21 4.87 8.44 -35.36
CA CYS A 21 3.55 9.06 -35.26
C CYS A 21 2.45 8.04 -34.96
N VAL A 22 2.48 6.85 -35.57
CA VAL A 22 1.53 5.77 -35.27
C VAL A 22 1.72 5.26 -33.85
N TYR A 23 2.96 5.10 -33.40
CA TYR A 23 3.27 4.70 -32.02
C TYR A 23 2.72 5.72 -31.01
N LEU A 24 2.98 7.02 -31.22
CA LEU A 24 2.46 8.10 -30.38
C LEU A 24 0.93 8.17 -30.41
N PHE A 25 0.30 7.94 -31.57
CA PHE A 25 -1.16 7.90 -31.69
C PHE A 25 -1.77 6.70 -30.94
N VAL A 26 -1.17 5.52 -31.05
CA VAL A 26 -1.61 4.32 -30.31
C VAL A 26 -1.46 4.53 -28.81
N GLN A 27 -0.34 5.09 -28.35
CA GLN A 27 -0.14 5.46 -26.95
C GLN A 27 -1.21 6.46 -26.48
N HIS A 28 -1.48 7.51 -27.27
CA HIS A 28 -2.52 8.49 -26.94
C HIS A 28 -3.93 7.89 -26.87
N GLN A 29 -4.30 6.98 -27.79
CA GLN A 29 -5.58 6.29 -27.77
C GLN A 29 -5.71 5.35 -26.56
N GLN A 30 -4.62 4.68 -26.16
CA GLN A 30 -4.58 3.87 -24.95
C GLN A 30 -4.77 4.73 -23.70
N THR A 31 -4.12 5.90 -23.62
CA THR A 31 -4.31 6.87 -22.54
C THR A 31 -5.76 7.37 -22.48
N LEU A 32 -6.35 7.75 -23.61
CA LEU A 32 -7.74 8.21 -23.69
C LEU A 32 -8.72 7.12 -23.25
N THR A 33 -8.50 5.87 -23.67
CA THR A 33 -9.35 4.73 -23.27
C THR A 33 -9.21 4.45 -21.76
N SER A 34 -7.99 4.56 -21.21
CA SER A 34 -7.73 4.43 -19.77
C SER A 34 -8.41 5.54 -18.96
N GLN A 35 -8.33 6.78 -19.44
CA GLN A 35 -9.01 7.94 -18.84
C GLN A 35 -10.53 7.80 -18.92
N GLN A 36 -11.09 7.34 -20.03
CA GLN A 36 -12.53 7.07 -20.17
C GLN A 36 -13.01 5.97 -19.23
N LYS A 37 -12.26 4.86 -19.12
CA LYS A 37 -12.54 3.81 -18.12
C LYS A 37 -12.50 4.37 -16.71
N THR A 38 -11.50 5.20 -16.40
CA THR A 38 -11.34 5.86 -15.10
C THR A 38 -12.52 6.79 -14.79
N LEU A 39 -12.92 7.64 -15.74
CA LEU A 39 -14.07 8.54 -15.58
C LEU A 39 -15.38 7.77 -15.42
N SER A 40 -15.60 6.73 -16.24
CA SER A 40 -16.77 5.86 -16.10
C SER A 40 -16.79 5.13 -14.74
N PHE A 41 -15.63 4.76 -14.21
CA PHE A 41 -15.53 4.19 -12.88
C PHE A 41 -15.88 5.23 -11.81
N ILE A 42 -15.35 6.45 -11.91
CA ILE A 42 -15.67 7.55 -10.97
C ILE A 42 -17.17 7.85 -10.96
N GLU A 43 -17.81 7.91 -12.13
CA GLU A 43 -19.25 8.15 -12.26
C GLU A 43 -20.10 7.01 -11.68
N ASN A 44 -19.63 5.77 -11.79
CA ASN A 44 -20.35 4.58 -11.34
C ASN A 44 -19.89 4.06 -9.97
N ILE A 45 -19.00 4.77 -9.28
CA ILE A 45 -18.42 4.30 -8.01
C ILE A 45 -19.52 4.04 -6.96
N HIS A 46 -20.58 4.85 -6.97
CA HIS A 46 -21.76 4.71 -6.10
C HIS A 46 -22.53 3.39 -6.32
N SER A 47 -22.42 2.80 -7.52
CA SER A 47 -23.09 1.55 -7.90
C SER A 47 -22.30 0.31 -7.46
N ILE A 48 -21.08 0.49 -6.93
CA ILE A 48 -20.28 -0.60 -6.39
C ILE A 48 -20.87 -1.00 -5.03
N PRO A 49 -21.23 -2.29 -4.81
CA PRO A 49 -21.92 -2.73 -3.58
C PRO A 49 -21.21 -2.38 -2.27
N ILE A 50 -19.90 -2.13 -2.33
CA ILE A 50 -19.05 -1.64 -1.25
C ILE A 50 -19.58 -0.33 -0.65
N PHE A 51 -20.24 0.52 -1.45
CA PHE A 51 -20.78 1.81 -1.05
C PHE A 51 -22.32 1.83 -0.95
N SER A 52 -22.97 0.71 -1.28
CA SER A 52 -24.44 0.61 -1.31
C SER A 52 -25.04 -0.07 -0.07
N GLY A 53 -24.26 -0.27 1.00
CA GLY A 53 -24.79 -0.90 2.21
C GLY A 53 -25.56 0.12 3.04
N ASP A 54 -26.85 -0.10 3.23
CA ASP A 54 -27.71 0.66 4.14
C ASP A 54 -26.99 0.96 5.45
N GLU A 55 -27.03 2.22 5.89
CA GLU A 55 -26.63 2.56 7.26
C GLU A 55 -27.42 1.64 8.21
N PRO A 56 -26.77 0.96 9.17
CA PRO A 56 -27.52 0.23 10.18
C PRO A 56 -28.38 1.26 10.90
N SER A 57 -29.71 1.18 10.71
CA SER A 57 -30.63 2.03 11.43
C SER A 57 -30.38 1.80 12.91
N MET A 58 -29.88 2.82 13.61
CA MET A 58 -29.78 2.80 15.07
C MET A 58 -31.21 2.84 15.62
N HIS A 59 -31.88 1.69 15.64
CA HIS A 59 -33.00 1.49 16.53
C HIS A 59 -32.44 1.34 17.94
N TYR A 60 -32.56 2.40 18.73
CA TYR A 60 -32.35 2.36 20.17
C TYR A 60 -33.28 1.30 20.77
N ALA A 61 -32.73 0.12 21.08
CA ALA A 61 -33.39 -0.82 21.97
C ALA A 61 -33.23 -0.27 23.40
N GLY A 62 -34.35 -0.11 24.10
CA GLY A 62 -34.35 0.31 25.50
C GLY A 62 -33.59 -0.66 26.42
N PRO A 63 -33.31 -0.25 27.67
CA PRO A 63 -32.36 -0.92 28.58
C PRO A 63 -32.72 -2.36 28.99
N ASP A 64 -33.90 -2.87 28.60
CA ASP A 64 -34.41 -4.18 29.03
C ASP A 64 -34.64 -5.17 27.87
N ALA A 65 -34.14 -4.90 26.66
CA ALA A 65 -34.27 -5.84 25.54
C ALA A 65 -33.19 -6.94 25.63
N GLU A 66 -33.62 -8.19 25.83
CA GLU A 66 -32.72 -9.35 25.73
C GLU A 66 -31.99 -9.38 24.37
N PRO A 67 -30.69 -9.74 24.34
CA PRO A 67 -29.91 -9.78 23.12
C PRO A 67 -30.49 -10.84 22.17
N GLN A 68 -31.22 -10.38 21.16
CA GLN A 68 -31.61 -11.22 20.04
C GLN A 68 -30.34 -11.72 19.34
N PRO A 69 -30.25 -13.01 18.98
CA PRO A 69 -29.13 -13.51 18.20
C PRO A 69 -29.06 -12.69 16.92
N ILE A 70 -27.92 -12.04 16.70
CA ILE A 70 -27.64 -11.26 15.49
C ILE A 70 -27.84 -12.22 14.32
N LEU A 71 -28.97 -12.06 13.63
CA LEU A 71 -29.22 -12.72 12.36
C LEU A 71 -28.04 -12.31 11.47
N GLN A 72 -27.24 -13.30 11.04
CA GLN A 72 -26.23 -13.11 10.00
C GLN A 72 -26.97 -12.60 8.76
N SER A 73 -27.09 -11.28 8.63
CA SER A 73 -27.61 -10.66 7.42
C SER A 73 -26.66 -11.04 6.30
N SER A 74 -27.25 -11.66 5.29
CA SER A 74 -26.61 -12.18 4.09
C SER A 74 -25.54 -11.23 3.56
N ARG A 75 -24.29 -11.67 3.70
CA ARG A 75 -23.07 -11.04 3.16
C ARG A 75 -23.20 -10.83 1.65
N PRO A 76 -22.55 -9.81 1.05
CA PRO A 76 -22.52 -9.65 -0.40
C PRO A 76 -21.56 -10.69 -1.03
N SER A 77 -21.98 -11.95 -1.11
CA SER A 77 -21.23 -13.06 -1.74
C SER A 77 -21.23 -13.00 -3.27
N LYS A 78 -22.08 -12.17 -3.88
CA LYS A 78 -22.44 -12.27 -5.30
C LYS A 78 -21.34 -11.83 -6.29
N TYR A 79 -20.37 -11.00 -5.86
CA TYR A 79 -19.23 -10.60 -6.70
C TYR A 79 -18.00 -11.50 -6.54
N TYR A 80 -17.88 -12.20 -5.41
CA TYR A 80 -16.77 -13.11 -5.13
C TYR A 80 -16.91 -14.44 -5.89
N GLU A 81 -18.14 -14.91 -6.14
CA GLU A 81 -18.38 -16.16 -6.87
C GLU A 81 -18.21 -16.03 -8.40
N THR A 82 -18.19 -14.81 -8.93
CA THR A 82 -18.10 -14.55 -10.39
C THR A 82 -16.73 -14.03 -10.84
N SER A 83 -15.83 -13.68 -9.91
CA SER A 83 -14.46 -13.23 -10.20
C SER A 83 -13.44 -14.28 -9.76
N LYS A 84 -12.41 -14.56 -10.58
CA LYS A 84 -11.28 -15.43 -10.22
C LYS A 84 -10.24 -14.72 -9.33
N ASP A 85 -10.67 -13.73 -8.54
CA ASP A 85 -9.77 -12.99 -7.64
C ASP A 85 -9.37 -13.91 -6.47
N THR A 86 -8.09 -14.27 -6.38
CA THR A 86 -7.54 -15.10 -5.31
C THR A 86 -6.70 -14.25 -4.38
N VAL A 87 -7.03 -14.30 -3.08
CA VAL A 87 -6.26 -13.66 -2.03
C VAL A 87 -5.56 -14.73 -1.19
N GLU A 88 -4.24 -14.83 -1.35
CA GLU A 88 -3.38 -15.71 -0.55
C GLU A 88 -2.91 -14.93 0.69
N THR A 89 -3.22 -15.43 1.90
CA THR A 89 -2.73 -14.81 3.15
C THR A 89 -1.30 -15.27 3.42
N LEU A 90 -0.38 -14.33 3.55
CA LEU A 90 1.03 -14.58 3.88
C LEU A 90 1.28 -14.43 5.39
N HIS A 91 0.57 -13.50 6.04
CA HIS A 91 0.61 -13.22 7.47
C HIS A 91 -0.72 -12.60 7.95
N SER A 92 -1.24 -12.93 9.14
CA SER A 92 -2.51 -12.35 9.63
C SER A 92 -2.62 -12.30 11.15
N VAL A 93 -3.12 -11.17 11.65
CA VAL A 93 -3.65 -10.99 13.01
C VAL A 93 -5.06 -10.38 12.92
N SER A 94 -6.07 -11.25 13.09
CA SER A 94 -7.52 -11.00 13.17
C SER A 94 -8.30 -10.75 11.85
N ASP A 95 -9.45 -11.43 11.73
CA ASP A 95 -10.31 -11.44 10.53
C ASP A 95 -11.16 -10.16 10.34
N ARG A 96 -11.32 -9.32 11.35
CA ARG A 96 -12.36 -8.27 11.35
C ARG A 96 -12.19 -7.21 10.26
N ASN A 97 -10.94 -6.90 9.88
CA ASN A 97 -10.64 -5.88 8.88
C ASN A 97 -10.32 -6.45 7.50
N LYS A 98 -10.34 -7.79 7.35
CA LYS A 98 -9.90 -8.47 6.13
C LYS A 98 -10.74 -8.05 4.91
N ASP A 99 -12.06 -8.00 5.07
CA ASP A 99 -12.97 -7.62 3.99
C ASP A 99 -12.74 -6.17 3.52
N VAL A 100 -12.50 -5.23 4.46
CA VAL A 100 -12.22 -3.82 4.14
C VAL A 100 -10.88 -3.69 3.43
N LEU A 101 -9.85 -4.39 3.91
CA LEU A 101 -8.52 -4.38 3.27
C LEU A 101 -8.57 -4.97 1.86
N GLN A 102 -9.32 -6.04 1.66
CA GLN A 102 -9.55 -6.63 0.35
C GLN A 102 -10.29 -5.66 -0.58
N GLN A 103 -11.27 -4.92 -0.09
CA GLN A 103 -11.97 -3.92 -0.90
C GLN A 103 -11.05 -2.75 -1.29
N ILE A 104 -10.28 -2.22 -0.33
CA ILE A 104 -9.31 -1.15 -0.57
C ILE A 104 -8.31 -1.59 -1.63
N THR A 105 -7.63 -2.71 -1.42
CA THR A 105 -6.56 -3.16 -2.33
C THR A 105 -7.11 -3.59 -3.70
N PHE A 106 -8.36 -4.07 -3.79
CA PHE A 106 -9.02 -4.31 -5.08
C PHE A 106 -9.15 -3.02 -5.89
N ILE A 107 -9.64 -1.96 -5.26
CA ILE A 107 -9.79 -0.64 -5.89
C ILE A 107 -8.42 -0.11 -6.34
N LEU A 108 -7.40 -0.22 -5.49
CA LEU A 108 -6.04 0.25 -5.80
C LEU A 108 -5.43 -0.53 -6.98
N ASP A 109 -5.59 -1.86 -7.01
CA ASP A 109 -5.07 -2.75 -8.04
C ASP A 109 -5.80 -2.56 -9.39
N VAL A 110 -7.14 -2.57 -9.39
CA VAL A 110 -7.96 -2.44 -10.63
C VAL A 110 -7.76 -1.10 -11.31
N LEU A 111 -7.59 -0.03 -10.54
CA LEU A 111 -7.46 1.32 -11.08
C LEU A 111 -6.03 1.66 -11.48
N ASN A 112 -5.08 0.74 -11.22
CA ASN A 112 -3.65 0.93 -11.44
C ASN A 112 -3.18 2.31 -10.97
N ILE A 113 -3.55 2.66 -9.73
CA ILE A 113 -3.42 4.04 -9.21
C ILE A 113 -1.95 4.52 -9.28
N GLY A 114 -0.98 3.61 -9.15
CA GLY A 114 0.45 3.91 -9.27
C GLY A 114 0.88 4.51 -10.61
N SER A 115 0.11 4.31 -11.69
CA SER A 115 0.42 4.83 -13.03
C SER A 115 -0.70 5.70 -13.62
N ASN A 116 -1.65 6.15 -12.79
CA ASN A 116 -2.82 6.90 -13.23
C ASN A 116 -2.67 8.39 -12.93
N ASP A 117 -2.69 9.24 -13.97
CA ASP A 117 -2.60 10.71 -13.80
C ASP A 117 -3.76 11.30 -12.98
N LEU A 118 -4.87 10.57 -12.85
CA LEU A 118 -6.05 10.95 -12.07
C LEU A 118 -6.09 10.29 -10.68
N ALA A 119 -5.01 9.65 -10.25
CA ALA A 119 -4.91 8.91 -8.99
C ALA A 119 -5.43 9.68 -7.76
N GLY A 120 -5.11 10.96 -7.65
CA GLY A 120 -5.61 11.82 -6.57
C GLY A 120 -7.14 11.96 -6.57
N LEU A 121 -7.72 12.29 -7.74
CA LEU A 121 -9.18 12.44 -7.88
C LEU A 121 -9.93 11.14 -7.63
N ILE A 122 -9.34 10.02 -8.03
CA ILE A 122 -9.86 8.67 -7.75
C ILE A 122 -9.90 8.45 -6.23
N LEU A 123 -8.79 8.67 -5.52
CA LEU A 123 -8.76 8.49 -4.06
C LEU A 123 -9.75 9.40 -3.36
N ASP A 124 -9.87 10.66 -3.78
CA ASP A 124 -10.85 11.58 -3.23
C ASP A 124 -12.29 11.07 -3.43
N SER A 125 -12.57 10.50 -4.61
CA SER A 125 -13.88 9.90 -4.89
C SER A 125 -14.14 8.67 -4.03
N VAL A 126 -13.16 7.78 -3.91
CA VAL A 126 -13.22 6.59 -3.05
C VAL A 126 -13.50 7.00 -1.60
N ASN A 127 -12.77 7.98 -1.07
CA ASN A 127 -12.95 8.48 0.29
C ASN A 127 -14.31 9.11 0.54
N ARG A 128 -14.83 9.91 -0.41
CA ARG A 128 -16.18 10.49 -0.30
C ARG A 128 -17.25 9.40 -0.26
N ASN A 129 -17.05 8.32 -0.99
CA ASN A 129 -18.01 7.23 -1.11
C ASN A 129 -17.93 6.23 0.04
N ALA A 130 -16.75 6.02 0.62
CA ALA A 130 -16.53 5.10 1.74
C ALA A 130 -17.29 5.52 3.02
N GLY A 131 -17.72 6.78 3.10
CA GLY A 131 -18.36 7.34 4.29
C GLY A 131 -17.44 7.22 5.51
N CYS A 132 -17.95 6.62 6.59
CA CYS A 132 -17.18 6.41 7.82
C CYS A 132 -16.44 5.06 7.88
N ARG A 133 -16.55 4.20 6.86
CA ARG A 133 -16.00 2.82 6.91
C ARG A 133 -14.48 2.81 6.85
N PHE A 134 -13.91 3.61 5.96
CA PHE A 134 -12.47 3.78 5.86
C PHE A 134 -12.08 5.11 5.21
N HIS A 135 -10.83 5.50 5.37
CA HIS A 135 -10.21 6.64 4.69
C HIS A 135 -8.80 6.27 4.23
N ILE A 136 -8.39 6.74 3.06
CA ILE A 136 -7.10 6.42 2.43
C ILE A 136 -6.38 7.73 2.11
N GLU A 137 -5.15 7.86 2.61
CA GLU A 137 -4.23 8.95 2.31
C GLU A 137 -2.99 8.37 1.63
N ASN A 138 -2.62 8.90 0.46
CA ASN A 138 -1.38 8.53 -0.22
C ASN A 138 -0.20 9.22 0.47
N LEU A 139 0.74 8.43 0.99
CA LEU A 139 1.95 8.96 1.63
C LEU A 139 3.14 9.00 0.66
N LYS A 140 3.27 8.00 -0.23
CA LYS A 140 4.42 7.88 -1.12
C LYS A 140 4.06 7.13 -2.39
N GLY A 141 4.12 7.86 -3.51
CA GLY A 141 4.11 7.32 -4.87
C GLY A 141 2.97 6.37 -5.21
N PHE A 142 1.86 6.39 -4.46
CA PHE A 142 0.73 5.47 -4.61
C PHE A 142 1.08 3.99 -4.41
N PHE A 143 2.09 3.72 -3.60
CA PHE A 143 2.43 2.37 -3.11
C PHE A 143 2.57 2.31 -1.58
N VAL A 144 2.56 3.46 -0.88
CA VAL A 144 2.42 3.54 0.58
C VAL A 144 1.24 4.43 0.93
N PHE A 145 0.30 3.89 1.68
CA PHE A 145 -0.92 4.55 2.09
C PHE A 145 -1.05 4.54 3.60
N LYS A 146 -1.51 5.66 4.16
CA LYS A 146 -2.08 5.68 5.50
C LYS A 146 -3.56 5.40 5.35
N ILE A 147 -4.05 4.37 6.02
CA ILE A 147 -5.47 4.03 6.00
C ILE A 147 -6.05 4.16 7.39
N LYS A 148 -7.26 4.70 7.48
CA LYS A 148 -8.09 4.68 8.69
C LYS A 148 -9.17 3.63 8.47
N ILE A 149 -9.30 2.66 9.35
CA ILE A 149 -10.43 1.72 9.40
C ILE A 149 -11.03 1.85 10.79
N ASP A 150 -12.33 2.13 10.85
CA ASP A 150 -13.02 2.55 12.08
C ASP A 150 -12.30 3.73 12.76
N THR A 151 -11.73 3.51 13.95
CA THR A 151 -11.03 4.52 14.76
C THR A 151 -9.50 4.39 14.70
N LYS A 152 -8.98 3.39 13.99
CA LYS A 152 -7.55 3.05 13.99
C LYS A 152 -6.88 3.39 12.67
N PHE A 153 -5.64 3.85 12.76
CA PHE A 153 -4.78 4.10 11.61
C PHE A 153 -3.80 2.95 11.39
N TYR A 154 -3.52 2.67 10.13
CA TYR A 154 -2.57 1.66 9.67
C TYR A 154 -1.76 2.21 8.50
N ILE A 155 -0.63 1.57 8.22
CA ILE A 155 0.07 1.73 6.95
C ILE A 155 -0.27 0.54 6.07
N LEU A 156 -0.70 0.79 4.84
CA LEU A 156 -0.89 -0.20 3.80
C LEU A 156 0.18 0.04 2.73
N LYS A 157 1.07 -0.92 2.51
CA LYS A 157 2.14 -0.83 1.50
C LYS A 157 1.97 -1.92 0.44
N GLN A 158 2.12 -1.53 -0.81
CA GLN A 158 2.24 -2.44 -1.94
C GLN A 158 3.73 -2.76 -2.16
N LEU A 159 4.05 -4.04 -2.22
CA LEU A 159 5.35 -4.55 -2.66
C LEU A 159 5.24 -4.77 -4.18
N ALA A 160 6.02 -4.05 -4.97
CA ALA A 160 5.89 -3.98 -6.42
C ALA A 160 5.86 -5.36 -7.11
N GLY A 161 4.99 -5.52 -8.12
CA GLY A 161 4.80 -6.75 -8.90
C GLY A 161 5.78 -7.00 -10.05
N SER A 162 7.00 -6.44 -10.02
CA SER A 162 8.04 -6.84 -11.00
C SER A 162 8.80 -8.08 -10.52
N ARG A 163 9.38 -8.84 -11.46
CA ARG A 163 9.96 -10.18 -11.23
C ARG A 163 11.09 -10.24 -10.19
N ASP A 164 11.65 -9.11 -9.80
CA ASP A 164 12.68 -8.99 -8.76
C ASP A 164 12.04 -8.52 -7.45
N TYR A 165 11.20 -9.40 -6.90
CA TYR A 165 10.51 -9.22 -5.64
C TYR A 165 11.49 -8.90 -4.51
N ASN A 166 11.54 -7.64 -4.10
CA ASN A 166 12.13 -7.33 -2.81
C ASN A 166 11.08 -7.44 -1.71
N ILE A 167 10.72 -8.70 -1.38
CA ILE A 167 9.87 -9.03 -0.23
C ILE A 167 10.59 -8.84 1.11
N ASN A 168 11.78 -8.22 1.12
CA ASN A 168 12.57 -8.09 2.33
C ASN A 168 11.88 -7.24 3.40
N ASP A 169 10.92 -6.39 3.02
CA ASP A 169 10.01 -5.75 3.99
C ASP A 169 9.31 -6.77 4.90
N LEU A 170 8.96 -7.95 4.38
CA LEU A 170 8.33 -9.00 5.18
C LEU A 170 9.30 -9.69 6.14
N LEU A 171 10.63 -9.50 6.00
CA LEU A 171 11.60 -9.96 7.01
C LEU A 171 11.32 -9.34 8.37
N ILE A 172 10.64 -8.20 8.43
CA ILE A 172 10.25 -7.57 9.67
C ILE A 172 9.44 -8.51 10.58
N THR A 173 8.65 -9.42 9.98
CA THR A 173 7.88 -10.44 10.71
C THR A 173 8.75 -11.46 11.44
N ASN A 174 10.04 -11.54 11.09
CA ASN A 174 11.00 -12.39 11.78
C ASN A 174 11.57 -11.72 13.03
N PHE A 175 11.35 -10.43 13.28
CA PHE A 175 11.89 -9.72 14.44
C PHE A 175 10.80 -9.51 15.48
N ASP A 176 11.06 -9.96 16.70
CA ASP A 176 10.16 -9.75 17.83
C ASP A 176 10.81 -8.67 18.71
N SER A 177 10.43 -7.42 18.49
CA SER A 177 10.97 -6.28 19.21
C SER A 177 9.95 -5.14 19.24
N PRO A 178 9.74 -4.48 20.39
CA PRO A 178 8.88 -3.30 20.46
C PRO A 178 9.48 -2.11 19.68
N TYR A 179 10.77 -2.16 19.35
CA TYR A 179 11.51 -1.11 18.63
C TYR A 179 11.55 -1.34 17.12
N ILE A 180 10.81 -2.34 16.61
CA ILE A 180 10.65 -2.61 15.19
C ILE A 180 9.16 -2.54 14.87
N ALA A 181 8.79 -1.88 13.77
CA ALA A 181 7.40 -1.72 13.41
C ALA A 181 6.74 -3.07 13.10
N ASN A 182 5.55 -3.30 13.64
CA ASN A 182 4.86 -4.56 13.47
C ASN A 182 4.08 -4.64 12.15
N ILE A 183 4.28 -5.71 11.37
CA ILE A 183 3.36 -6.10 10.29
C ILE A 183 2.21 -6.88 10.90
N ILE A 184 1.00 -6.36 10.72
CA ILE A 184 -0.25 -6.94 11.23
C ILE A 184 -0.78 -7.99 10.25
N SER A 185 -0.66 -7.74 8.96
CA SER A 185 -1.07 -8.69 7.93
C SER A 185 -0.28 -8.50 6.64
N ALA A 186 -0.09 -9.57 5.89
CA ALA A 186 0.44 -9.56 4.55
C ALA A 186 -0.37 -10.53 3.68
N PHE A 187 -0.65 -10.16 2.44
CA PHE A 187 -1.42 -10.98 1.51
C PHE A 187 -1.02 -10.69 0.07
N ARG A 188 -1.18 -11.69 -0.80
CA ARG A 188 -1.01 -11.56 -2.25
C ARG A 188 -2.39 -11.59 -2.90
N ARG A 189 -2.57 -10.74 -3.90
CA ARG A 189 -3.75 -10.73 -4.76
C ARG A 189 -3.33 -11.01 -6.21
N ASP A 190 -3.91 -12.03 -6.80
CA ASP A 190 -3.70 -12.30 -8.22
C ASP A 190 -4.69 -11.49 -9.07
N SER A 191 -4.18 -10.85 -10.11
CA SER A 191 -4.97 -9.94 -10.94
C SER A 191 -5.83 -10.68 -11.96
N TYR A 192 -6.99 -10.07 -12.24
CA TYR A 192 -8.04 -10.53 -13.14
C TYR A 192 -7.59 -10.80 -14.60
N SER A 193 -6.52 -10.17 -15.08
CA SER A 193 -6.18 -10.20 -16.52
C SER A 193 -5.44 -11.45 -16.99
N GLY A 194 -5.01 -12.36 -16.10
CA GLY A 194 -4.20 -13.52 -16.46
C GLY A 194 -2.79 -13.19 -16.99
N GLU A 195 -2.47 -11.91 -17.16
CA GLU A 195 -1.20 -11.40 -17.71
C GLU A 195 -0.34 -10.65 -16.68
N SER A 196 -0.87 -10.36 -15.48
CA SER A 196 -0.11 -9.65 -14.44
C SER A 196 0.24 -10.57 -13.26
N VAL A 197 1.50 -10.45 -12.85
CA VAL A 197 2.06 -10.98 -11.62
C VAL A 197 1.23 -10.40 -10.45
N GLY A 198 0.76 -11.26 -9.54
CA GLY A 198 -0.06 -10.82 -8.40
C GLY A 198 0.66 -9.77 -7.54
N ASN A 199 -0.10 -8.79 -7.05
CA ASN A 199 0.41 -7.74 -6.18
C ASN A 199 0.47 -8.23 -4.73
N THR A 200 1.61 -8.04 -4.07
CA THR A 200 1.74 -8.35 -2.65
C THR A 200 1.53 -7.07 -1.84
N TRP A 201 0.72 -7.18 -0.81
CA TRP A 201 0.35 -6.08 0.08
C TRP A 201 0.67 -6.46 1.51
N TYR A 202 1.06 -5.48 2.33
CA TYR A 202 1.07 -5.66 3.77
C TYR A 202 0.46 -4.46 4.49
N VAL A 203 -0.05 -4.74 5.69
CA VAL A 203 -0.57 -3.79 6.64
C VAL A 203 0.33 -3.80 7.86
N SER A 204 0.86 -2.65 8.25
CA SER A 204 1.60 -2.48 9.49
C SER A 204 0.91 -1.50 10.42
N GLU A 205 1.38 -1.45 11.67
CA GLU A 205 1.00 -0.39 12.58
C GLU A 205 1.31 1.01 12.01
N TYR A 206 0.51 1.99 12.40
CA TYR A 206 0.77 3.40 12.12
C TYR A 206 1.59 4.03 13.25
N LEU A 207 2.72 4.62 12.88
CA LEU A 207 3.62 5.37 13.76
C LEU A 207 3.24 6.85 13.70
N ASP A 208 2.67 7.36 14.80
CA ASP A 208 2.00 8.66 14.86
C ASP A 208 2.93 9.84 15.19
N VAL A 209 4.17 9.56 15.58
CA VAL A 209 5.19 10.57 15.88
C VAL A 209 6.25 10.60 14.77
N PRO A 210 6.16 11.51 13.78
CA PRO A 210 7.16 11.60 12.73
C PRO A 210 8.51 12.07 13.30
N ILE A 211 9.62 11.51 12.78
CA ILE A 211 10.98 11.86 13.23
C ILE A 211 11.34 13.34 13.03
N PHE A 212 10.72 13.98 12.03
CA PHE A 212 10.90 15.40 11.73
C PHE A 212 9.76 16.26 12.32
N GLY A 213 8.94 15.71 13.23
CA GLY A 213 7.87 16.43 13.90
C GLY A 213 8.37 17.37 14.99
N ASP A 214 7.54 18.36 15.34
CA ASP A 214 7.90 19.42 16.29
C ASP A 214 8.35 18.91 17.66
N CYS A 215 7.73 17.84 18.17
CA CYS A 215 8.09 17.24 19.45
C CYS A 215 9.51 16.65 19.44
N VAL A 216 9.96 16.12 18.31
CA VAL A 216 11.32 15.58 18.15
C VAL A 216 12.31 16.71 17.92
N MET A 217 12.00 17.61 16.98
CA MET A 217 12.90 18.70 16.59
C MET A 217 13.17 19.70 17.73
N ASN A 218 12.20 19.88 18.64
CA ASN A 218 12.33 20.78 19.80
C ASN A 218 12.59 20.03 21.13
N GLY A 219 12.65 18.69 21.12
CA GLY A 219 12.78 17.86 22.32
C GLY A 219 14.18 17.84 22.94
N GLY A 220 15.18 18.42 22.25
CA GLY A 220 16.55 18.52 22.72
C GLY A 220 17.23 17.15 22.91
N ILE A 221 18.29 17.15 23.75
CA ILE A 221 19.17 15.97 23.91
C ILE A 221 18.48 14.76 24.54
N ALA A 222 17.42 14.97 25.32
CA ALA A 222 16.70 13.89 25.98
C ALA A 222 15.99 13.00 24.94
N VAL A 223 15.28 13.61 24.00
CA VAL A 223 14.60 12.86 22.92
C VAL A 223 15.59 12.17 22.01
N LEU A 224 16.72 12.81 21.68
CA LEU A 224 17.79 12.16 20.91
C LEU A 224 18.35 10.92 21.61
N ARG A 225 18.49 10.95 22.95
CA ARG A 225 18.92 9.80 23.73
C ARG A 225 17.92 8.65 23.65
N THR A 226 16.63 8.95 23.75
CA THR A 226 15.56 7.94 23.59
C THR A 226 15.59 7.32 22.20
N ILE A 227 15.65 8.15 21.15
CA ILE A 227 15.75 7.65 19.76
C ILE A 227 16.97 6.76 19.58
N ALA A 228 18.14 7.19 20.07
CA ALA A 228 19.37 6.41 19.95
C ALA A 228 19.29 5.08 20.70
N HIS A 229 18.73 5.09 21.92
CA HIS A 229 18.51 3.88 22.70
C HIS A 229 17.60 2.89 21.96
N ASP A 230 16.41 3.32 21.57
CA ASP A 230 15.42 2.47 20.92
C ASP A 230 15.94 1.89 19.58
N LEU A 231 16.68 2.69 18.81
CA LEU A 231 17.30 2.21 17.57
C LEU A 231 18.43 1.21 17.82
N LEU A 232 19.22 1.37 18.88
CA LEU A 232 20.26 0.39 19.22
C LEU A 232 19.65 -0.96 19.63
N GLU A 233 18.55 -0.94 20.38
CA GLU A 233 17.79 -2.15 20.73
C GLU A 233 17.15 -2.81 19.50
N ALA A 234 16.62 -2.00 18.56
CA ALA A 234 16.13 -2.51 17.28
C ALA A 234 17.26 -3.20 16.48
N LEU A 235 18.42 -2.56 16.37
CA LEU A 235 19.58 -3.09 15.67
C LEU A 235 20.17 -4.33 16.35
N GLU A 236 20.19 -4.39 17.67
CA GLU A 236 20.57 -5.59 18.41
C GLU A 236 19.66 -6.76 18.06
N CYS A 237 18.34 -6.56 18.03
CA CYS A 237 17.39 -7.59 17.61
C CYS A 237 17.66 -8.06 16.17
N VAL A 238 17.84 -7.13 15.22
CA VAL A 238 18.13 -7.45 13.81
C VAL A 238 19.43 -8.23 13.67
N HIS A 239 20.50 -7.77 14.31
CA HIS A 239 21.83 -8.38 14.25
C HIS A 239 21.87 -9.75 14.95
N SER A 240 21.11 -9.94 16.04
CA SER A 240 21.02 -11.23 16.74
C SER A 240 20.48 -12.35 15.84
N LYS A 241 19.68 -11.99 14.82
CA LYS A 241 19.13 -12.92 13.82
C LYS A 241 19.98 -13.00 12.55
N ARG A 242 21.19 -12.42 12.57
CA ARG A 242 22.14 -12.35 11.44
C ARG A 242 21.56 -11.62 10.23
N TYR A 243 20.92 -10.48 10.44
CA TYR A 243 20.52 -9.57 9.37
C TYR A 243 21.21 -8.22 9.52
N VAL A 244 21.30 -7.45 8.44
CA VAL A 244 21.65 -6.04 8.41
C VAL A 244 20.54 -5.26 7.71
N HIS A 245 20.16 -4.09 8.23
CA HIS A 245 19.07 -3.29 7.64
C HIS A 245 19.46 -2.64 6.30
N GLN A 246 20.73 -2.28 6.14
CA GLN A 246 21.35 -1.57 4.99
C GLN A 246 20.83 -0.15 4.67
N ASP A 247 19.59 0.20 5.02
CA ASP A 247 19.03 1.56 4.81
C ASP A 247 18.77 2.30 6.13
N LEU A 248 19.79 2.42 7.00
CA LEU A 248 19.63 3.12 8.29
C LEU A 248 19.67 4.65 8.10
N PHE A 249 18.49 5.24 7.90
CA PHE A 249 18.31 6.69 7.77
C PHE A 249 17.14 7.18 8.63
N ALA A 250 17.16 8.45 9.03
CA ALA A 250 16.10 9.04 9.87
C ALA A 250 14.68 8.82 9.30
N ARG A 251 14.52 8.84 7.96
CA ARG A 251 13.23 8.61 7.29
C ARG A 251 12.62 7.21 7.52
N ASN A 252 13.41 6.25 7.99
CA ASN A 252 13.01 4.87 8.30
C ASN A 252 12.82 4.67 9.80
N VAL A 253 12.68 5.77 10.55
CA VAL A 253 12.44 5.81 12.00
C VAL A 253 11.24 6.69 12.26
N ALA A 254 10.33 6.24 13.12
CA ALA A 254 9.20 7.03 13.60
C ALA A 254 8.75 6.50 14.95
N GLY A 255 8.12 7.36 15.75
CA GLY A 255 7.64 7.02 17.07
C GLY A 255 6.20 6.54 17.06
N LYS A 256 5.89 5.67 18.03
CA LYS A 256 4.56 5.24 18.39
C LYS A 256 4.23 5.78 19.77
N THR A 257 3.11 6.50 19.90
CA THR A 257 2.57 6.84 21.23
C THR A 257 1.93 5.60 21.83
N GLU A 258 2.48 5.13 22.94
CA GLU A 258 1.97 4.00 23.72
C GLU A 258 0.80 4.43 24.62
N PRO A 259 -0.01 3.49 25.16
CA PRO A 259 -1.15 3.82 26.02
C PRO A 259 -0.80 4.63 27.29
N ASN A 260 0.45 4.59 27.73
CA ASN A 260 0.98 5.36 28.86
C ASN A 260 1.43 6.79 28.46
N ASN A 261 1.21 7.21 27.21
CA ASN A 261 1.69 8.45 26.59
C ASN A 261 3.21 8.56 26.41
N GLU A 262 3.96 7.47 26.62
CA GLU A 262 5.36 7.42 26.24
C GLU A 262 5.49 7.20 24.73
N VAL A 263 6.57 7.69 24.14
CA VAL A 263 6.87 7.50 22.72
C VAL A 263 7.98 6.47 22.60
N VAL A 264 7.71 5.39 21.87
CA VAL A 264 8.70 4.37 21.51
C VAL A 264 9.07 4.56 20.04
N PHE A 265 10.36 4.78 19.75
CA PHE A 265 10.82 4.92 18.38
C PHE A 265 11.08 3.56 17.75
N LYS A 266 10.57 3.38 16.54
CA LYS A 266 10.62 2.10 15.83
C LYS A 266 11.33 2.24 14.49
N LEU A 267 12.16 1.25 14.19
CA LEU A 267 12.76 1.03 12.88
C LEU A 267 11.76 0.35 11.94
N PHE A 268 11.69 0.79 10.69
CA PHE A 268 10.83 0.23 9.65
C PHE A 268 11.47 0.32 8.27
N ASP A 269 10.82 -0.22 7.24
CA ASP A 269 11.30 -0.26 5.83
C ASP A 269 12.54 -1.15 5.64
N PHE A 270 12.34 -2.46 5.76
CA PHE A 270 13.37 -3.49 5.60
C PHE A 270 13.57 -3.90 4.14
N GLY A 271 13.06 -3.11 3.18
CA GLY A 271 13.05 -3.41 1.75
C GLY A 271 14.42 -3.58 1.11
N VAL A 272 15.54 -3.38 1.81
CA VAL A 272 16.89 -3.74 1.35
C VAL A 272 17.70 -4.49 2.40
N ALA A 273 17.05 -4.97 3.46
CA ALA A 273 17.73 -5.73 4.49
C ALA A 273 18.26 -7.04 3.93
N GLU A 274 19.42 -7.49 4.42
CA GLU A 274 20.10 -8.68 3.93
C GLU A 274 20.52 -9.58 5.09
N ARG A 275 20.53 -10.89 4.85
CA ARG A 275 21.07 -11.86 5.79
C ARG A 275 22.59 -11.85 5.69
N ILE A 276 23.26 -11.82 6.84
CA ILE A 276 24.70 -12.00 6.94
C ILE A 276 25.00 -13.49 6.67
N GLU A 277 25.58 -13.80 5.52
CA GLU A 277 26.11 -15.13 5.23
C GLU A 277 27.50 -15.31 5.85
N ASP A 278 27.76 -16.49 6.42
CA ASP A 278 28.96 -16.77 7.22
C ASP A 278 30.30 -16.72 6.43
N GLU A 279 30.28 -16.47 5.11
CA GLU A 279 31.48 -16.56 4.24
C GLU A 279 31.95 -15.25 3.59
N LYS A 280 31.27 -14.12 3.79
CA LYS A 280 31.76 -12.83 3.28
C LYS A 280 31.75 -11.80 4.39
N GLY A 281 32.92 -11.65 5.03
CA GLY A 281 33.21 -10.40 5.73
C GLY A 281 32.90 -9.23 4.80
N PHE A 282 32.35 -8.15 5.37
CA PHE A 282 31.96 -6.93 4.65
C PHE A 282 32.99 -6.57 3.58
N VAL A 283 32.66 -6.79 2.31
CA VAL A 283 33.44 -6.23 1.21
C VAL A 283 32.88 -4.83 1.00
N SER A 284 33.54 -3.87 1.64
CA SER A 284 33.38 -2.43 1.46
C SER A 284 33.58 -2.00 0.01
#